data_AF-A0A8T1NB42-F1
#
_entry.id   AF-A0A8T1NB42-F1
#
_cell.length_a   1.000
_cell.length_b   1.000
_cell.length_c   1.000
_cell.angle_alpha   90.00
_cell.angle_beta   90.00
_cell.angle_gamma   90.00
#
_symmetry.space_group_name_H-M   'P 1'
#
loop_
_entity.id
_entity.type
_entity.pdbx_description
1 polymer ?
#
loop_
_entity_poly.entity_id
_entity_poly.type
_entity_poly.pdbx_seq_one_letter_code
_entity_poly.pdbx_strand_id
1 'polypeptide(L)'
;MVRRRISKHGLVFKTSFLGSRTVVIIGQANNKFVLGADDDVVAAKQPLTLQTIGGKQSILELTGYRYRLVKGAMMKFLKPESLQKYIKEMDELVKTSLLTETKGRDTI
;
A
#
# COMPACT_ATOMS: atom_id res chain seq x y z
N MET A 1 -1.60 13.59 -13.96
CA MET A 1 -0.58 12.92 -14.80
C MET A 1 -1.09 11.64 -15.48
N VAL A 2 -1.59 10.66 -14.73
CA VAL A 2 -2.05 9.37 -15.30
C VAL A 2 -3.27 9.53 -16.23
N ARG A 3 -4.32 10.24 -15.82
CA ARG A 3 -5.54 10.46 -16.64
C ARG A 3 -5.27 11.03 -18.04
N ARG A 4 -4.34 12.00 -18.14
CA ARG A 4 -3.92 12.59 -19.43
C ARG A 4 -3.25 11.55 -20.34
N ARG A 5 -2.44 10.65 -19.76
CA ARG A 5 -1.78 9.58 -20.53
C ARG A 5 -2.76 8.50 -20.96
N ILE A 6 -3.77 8.19 -20.14
CA ILE A 6 -4.87 7.29 -20.50
C ILE A 6 -5.60 7.82 -21.74
N SER A 7 -5.98 9.09 -21.73
CA SER A 7 -6.67 9.70 -22.87
C SER A 7 -5.85 9.65 -24.17
N LYS A 8 -4.52 9.73 -24.08
CA LYS A 8 -3.64 9.73 -25.25
C LYS A 8 -3.20 8.34 -25.73
N HIS A 9 -3.05 7.36 -24.83
CA HIS A 9 -2.43 6.06 -25.15
C HIS A 9 -3.30 4.85 -24.77
N GLY A 10 -4.47 5.06 -24.18
CA GLY A 10 -5.36 4.00 -23.71
C GLY A 10 -5.02 3.48 -22.32
N LEU A 11 -5.68 2.39 -21.94
CA LEU A 11 -5.62 1.79 -20.60
C LEU A 11 -4.33 0.98 -20.34
N VAL A 12 -3.56 0.69 -21.38
CA VAL A 12 -2.27 0.02 -21.31
C VAL A 12 -1.25 0.83 -22.11
N PHE A 13 -0.20 1.31 -21.46
CA PHE A 13 0.83 2.09 -22.14
C PHE A 13 2.21 1.94 -21.49
N LYS A 14 3.26 2.18 -22.29
CA LYS A 14 4.66 2.12 -21.84
C LYS A 14 5.15 3.52 -21.43
N THR A 15 5.98 3.59 -20.40
CA THR A 15 6.66 4.81 -19.96
C THR A 15 7.97 4.46 -19.27
N SER A 16 8.81 5.47 -19.01
CA SER A 16 9.84 5.38 -17.98
C SER A 16 9.27 5.95 -16.68
N PHE A 17 9.45 5.25 -15.57
CA PHE A 17 9.08 5.72 -14.22
C PHE A 17 10.18 5.33 -13.24
N LEU A 18 10.69 6.32 -12.49
CA LEU A 18 11.77 6.16 -11.51
C LEU A 18 13.00 5.38 -12.05
N GLY A 19 13.43 5.71 -13.26
CA GLY A 19 14.61 5.11 -13.90
C GLY A 19 14.37 3.73 -14.52
N SER A 20 13.16 3.18 -14.41
CA SER A 20 12.81 1.85 -14.93
C SER A 20 11.82 1.93 -16.08
N ARG A 21 11.94 1.02 -17.05
CA ARG A 21 10.93 0.83 -18.09
C ARG A 21 9.68 0.22 -17.46
N THR A 22 8.57 0.92 -17.54
CA THR A 22 7.32 0.57 -16.84
C THR A 22 6.17 0.47 -17.83
N VAL A 23 5.39 -0.59 -17.71
CA VAL A 23 4.07 -0.70 -18.34
C VAL A 23 3.03 -0.29 -17.32
N VAL A 24 2.22 0.71 -17.64
CA VAL A 24 1.07 1.10 -16.83
C VAL A 24 -0.14 0.36 -17.35
N ILE A 25 -0.84 -0.33 -16.45
CA ILE A 25 -1.96 -1.21 -16.75
C ILE A 25 -3.13 -0.77 -15.88
N ILE A 26 -4.30 -0.53 -16.50
CA ILE A 26 -5.48 0.04 -15.84
C ILE A 26 -6.73 -0.68 -16.29
N GLY A 27 -7.71 -0.83 -15.39
CA GLY A 27 -9.03 -1.40 -15.69
C GLY A 27 -9.23 -2.77 -15.05
N GLN A 28 -10.48 -3.15 -14.83
CA GLN A 28 -10.85 -4.31 -14.02
C GLN A 28 -10.25 -5.62 -14.54
N ALA A 29 -10.41 -5.92 -15.83
CA ALA A 29 -9.87 -7.14 -16.45
C ALA A 29 -8.34 -7.20 -16.32
N ASN A 30 -7.68 -6.07 -16.51
CA ASN A 30 -6.23 -5.99 -16.44
C ASN A 30 -5.71 -6.08 -14.99
N ASN A 31 -6.43 -5.51 -14.02
CA ASN A 31 -6.13 -5.66 -12.59
C ASN A 31 -6.29 -7.12 -12.16
N LYS A 32 -7.32 -7.83 -12.65
CA LYS A 32 -7.49 -9.26 -12.39
C LYS A 32 -6.32 -10.07 -12.93
N PHE A 33 -5.83 -9.73 -14.12
CA PHE A 33 -4.62 -10.36 -14.67
C PHE A 33 -3.39 -10.11 -13.78
N VAL A 34 -3.11 -8.85 -13.42
CA VAL A 34 -1.91 -8.51 -12.62
C VAL A 34 -1.97 -9.08 -11.20
N LEU A 35 -3.13 -9.05 -10.54
CA LEU A 35 -3.30 -9.48 -9.15
C LEU A 35 -3.57 -10.98 -9.00
N GLY A 36 -3.96 -11.65 -10.08
CA GLY A 36 -4.24 -13.08 -10.13
C GLY A 36 -3.18 -13.90 -10.87
N ALA A 37 -2.17 -13.25 -11.46
CA ALA A 37 -1.04 -13.93 -12.07
C ALA A 37 -0.17 -14.61 -11.00
N ASP A 38 0.44 -15.72 -11.39
CA ASP A 38 1.45 -16.38 -10.58
C ASP A 38 2.71 -15.51 -10.45
N ASP A 39 3.47 -15.71 -9.36
CA ASP A 39 4.65 -14.91 -9.01
C ASP A 39 5.77 -15.00 -10.07
N ASP A 40 5.79 -16.06 -10.88
CA ASP A 40 6.73 -16.25 -12.00
C ASP A 40 6.35 -15.42 -13.23
N VAL A 41 5.06 -15.12 -13.44
CA VAL A 41 4.56 -14.26 -14.51
C VAL A 41 4.64 -12.79 -14.10
N VAL A 42 4.15 -12.44 -12.91
CA VAL A 42 4.15 -11.06 -12.39
C VAL A 42 4.51 -11.05 -10.90
N ALA A 43 5.79 -10.81 -10.62
CA ALA A 43 6.25 -10.60 -9.25
C ALA A 43 6.03 -9.14 -8.78
N ALA A 44 5.58 -8.98 -7.54
CA ALA A 44 5.58 -7.68 -6.88
C ALA A 44 7.03 -7.17 -6.72
N LYS A 45 7.38 -6.10 -7.43
CA LYS A 45 8.68 -5.42 -7.31
C LYS A 45 8.48 -3.93 -7.09
N GLN A 46 9.26 -3.39 -6.17
CA GLN A 46 9.26 -1.95 -5.89
C GLN A 46 10.41 -1.26 -6.64
N PRO A 47 10.22 0.00 -7.08
CA PRO A 47 11.32 0.87 -7.46
C PRO A 47 12.40 0.92 -6.37
N LEU A 48 13.66 1.11 -6.76
CA LEU A 48 14.80 1.13 -5.83
C LEU A 48 14.60 2.11 -4.68
N THR A 49 14.04 3.29 -4.95
CA THR A 49 13.76 4.31 -3.95
C THR A 49 12.86 3.82 -2.81
N LEU A 50 11.84 3.00 -3.14
CA LEU A 50 10.93 2.44 -2.14
C LEU A 50 11.57 1.28 -1.37
N GLN A 51 12.45 0.50 -2.01
CA GLN A 51 13.23 -0.54 -1.33
C GLN A 51 14.19 0.08 -0.31
N THR A 52 14.82 1.21 -0.63
CA THR A 52 15.73 1.92 0.29
C THR A 52 15.01 2.38 1.55
N ILE A 53 13.78 2.88 1.44
CA ILE A 53 12.99 3.36 2.59
C ILE A 53 12.44 2.18 3.40
N GLY A 54 11.88 1.16 2.72
CA GLY A 54 11.24 0.03 3.37
C GLY A 54 12.22 -0.93 4.06
N GLY A 55 13.49 -0.87 3.69
CA GLY A 55 14.53 -1.78 4.18
C GLY A 55 14.52 -3.13 3.46
N LYS A 56 15.68 -3.78 3.50
CA LYS A 56 15.86 -5.12 2.95
C LYS A 56 14.98 -6.10 3.72
N GLN A 57 14.24 -6.95 3.02
CA GLN A 57 13.29 -7.93 3.58
C GLN A 57 11.95 -7.35 4.07
N SER A 58 11.60 -6.13 3.66
CA SER A 58 10.25 -5.61 3.89
C SER A 58 9.19 -6.50 3.22
N ILE A 59 7.98 -6.54 3.76
CA ILE A 59 6.86 -7.32 3.18
C ILE A 59 6.55 -6.92 1.73
N LEU A 60 6.90 -5.67 1.33
CA LEU A 60 6.73 -5.15 -0.02
C LEU A 60 7.76 -5.67 -1.02
N GLU A 61 8.87 -6.23 -0.52
CA GLU A 61 9.96 -6.81 -1.31
C GLU A 61 9.92 -8.35 -1.32
N LEU A 62 9.34 -8.98 -0.29
CA LEU A 62 9.22 -10.42 -0.21
C LEU A 62 8.32 -10.97 -1.33
N THR A 63 8.70 -12.11 -1.88
CA THR A 63 7.92 -12.87 -2.88
C THR A 63 7.79 -14.35 -2.46
N GLY A 64 6.89 -15.10 -3.12
CA GLY A 64 6.78 -16.54 -2.97
C GLY A 64 6.48 -17.02 -1.55
N TYR A 65 7.20 -18.04 -1.10
CA TYR A 65 6.99 -18.67 0.22
C TYR A 65 7.20 -17.70 1.38
N ARG A 66 8.28 -16.90 1.35
CA ARG A 66 8.60 -15.96 2.43
C ARG A 66 7.51 -14.91 2.61
N TYR A 67 7.00 -14.37 1.51
CA TYR A 67 5.86 -13.44 1.53
C TYR A 67 4.64 -14.08 2.19
N ARG A 68 4.25 -15.30 1.76
CA ARG A 68 3.08 -16.00 2.30
C ARG A 68 3.20 -16.24 3.82
N LEU A 69 4.39 -16.64 4.28
CA LEU A 69 4.65 -16.86 5.69
C LEU A 69 4.48 -15.59 6.52
N VAL A 70 5.18 -14.51 6.12
CA VAL A 70 5.14 -13.23 6.85
C VAL A 70 3.75 -12.61 6.80
N LYS A 71 3.10 -12.60 5.61
CA LYS A 71 1.72 -12.14 5.45
C LYS A 71 0.76 -12.90 6.36
N GLY A 72 0.88 -14.23 6.42
CA GLY A 72 0.05 -15.06 7.27
C GLY A 72 0.17 -14.72 8.76
N ALA A 73 1.40 -14.44 9.22
CA ALA A 73 1.63 -13.95 10.58
C ALA A 73 1.03 -12.55 10.80
N MET A 74 1.21 -11.62 9.86
CA MET A 74 0.68 -10.26 9.94
C MET A 74 -0.85 -10.22 10.00
N MET A 75 -1.54 -11.08 9.24
CA MET A 75 -3.00 -11.14 9.22
C MET A 75 -3.61 -11.46 10.60
N LYS A 76 -2.85 -12.03 11.54
CA LYS A 76 -3.32 -12.27 12.92
C LYS A 76 -3.57 -10.96 13.68
N PHE A 77 -2.82 -9.91 13.38
CA PHE A 77 -3.02 -8.59 13.98
C PHE A 77 -4.20 -7.84 13.35
N LEU A 78 -4.63 -8.23 12.15
CA LEU A 78 -5.75 -7.62 11.43
C LEU A 78 -7.07 -8.37 11.61
N LYS A 79 -7.15 -9.26 12.60
CA LYS A 79 -8.39 -9.94 12.96
C LYS A 79 -9.42 -8.94 13.49
N PRO A 80 -10.73 -9.18 13.30
CA PRO A 80 -11.78 -8.29 13.77
C PRO A 80 -11.64 -7.93 15.26
N GLU A 81 -11.30 -8.90 16.11
CA GLU A 81 -11.17 -8.70 17.55
C GLU A 81 -9.99 -7.78 17.89
N SER A 82 -8.84 -7.98 17.22
CA SER A 82 -7.67 -7.12 17.36
C SER A 82 -7.95 -5.69 16.87
N LEU A 83 -8.62 -5.56 15.72
CA LEU A 83 -8.96 -4.27 15.12
C LEU A 83 -9.91 -3.47 16.02
N GLN A 84 -10.94 -4.09 16.58
CA GLN A 84 -11.86 -3.43 17.51
C GLN A 84 -11.11 -2.86 18.73
N LYS A 85 -10.17 -3.62 19.27
CA LYS A 85 -9.31 -3.16 20.37
C LYS A 85 -8.46 -1.94 19.94
N TYR A 86 -7.77 -2.02 18.81
CA TYR A 86 -6.94 -0.93 18.32
C TYR A 86 -7.73 0.34 18.03
N ILE A 87 -8.93 0.21 17.45
CA ILE A 87 -9.80 1.37 17.17
C ILE A 87 -10.18 2.07 18.47
N LYS A 88 -10.51 1.32 19.53
CA LYS A 88 -10.84 1.90 20.84
C LYS A 88 -9.66 2.66 21.44
N GLU A 89 -8.47 2.05 21.44
CA GLU A 89 -7.26 2.70 21.95
C GLU A 89 -6.90 3.96 21.16
N MET A 90 -7.01 3.91 19.82
CA MET A 90 -6.78 5.06 18.95
C MET A 90 -7.79 6.19 19.20
N ASP A 91 -9.07 5.87 19.38
CA ASP A 91 -10.12 6.86 19.67
C ASP A 91 -9.86 7.59 20.99
N GLU A 92 -9.47 6.86 22.04
CA GLU A 92 -9.10 7.44 23.34
C GLU A 92 -7.86 8.36 23.23
N LEU A 93 -6.84 7.93 22.48
CA LEU A 93 -5.64 8.73 22.23
C LEU A 93 -5.95 10.01 21.45
N VAL A 94 -6.76 9.92 20.38
CA VAL A 94 -7.16 11.08 19.58
C VAL A 94 -7.97 12.06 20.41
N LYS A 95 -8.96 11.59 21.19
CA LYS A 95 -9.76 12.44 22.08
C LYS A 95 -8.89 13.15 23.11
N THR A 96 -7.97 12.44 23.75
CA THR A 96 -7.08 13.02 24.75
C THR A 96 -6.16 14.07 24.14
N SER A 97 -5.59 13.78 22.97
CA SER A 97 -4.72 14.71 22.22
C SER A 97 -5.47 15.98 21.82
N LEU A 98 -6.69 15.84 21.29
CA LEU A 98 -7.54 16.96 20.93
C LEU A 98 -7.89 17.82 22.15
N LEU A 99 -8.37 17.20 23.24
CA LEU A 99 -8.72 17.92 24.47
C LEU A 99 -7.52 18.65 25.09
N THR A 100 -6.32 18.08 24.97
CA THR A 100 -5.09 18.71 25.48
C THR A 100 -4.72 19.93 24.64
N GLU A 101 -4.82 19.81 23.31
CA GLU A 101 -4.53 20.90 22.37
C GLU A 101 -5.60 22.00 22.35
N THR A 102 -6.84 21.70 22.71
CA THR A 102 -7.95 22.68 22.73
C THR A 102 -8.16 23.33 24.09
N LYS A 103 -7.60 22.79 25.18
CA LYS A 103 -7.62 23.44 26.51
C LYS A 103 -6.82 24.75 26.43
N GLY A 104 -7.54 25.87 26.36
CA GLY A 104 -6.98 27.23 26.26
C GLY A 104 -7.19 27.94 24.92
N ARG A 105 -7.93 27.34 23.97
CA ARG A 105 -8.38 28.02 22.73
C ARG A 105 -9.82 28.51 22.80
N ASP A 106 -10.35 28.74 24.02
CA ASP A 106 -11.61 29.45 24.27
C ASP A 106 -11.44 30.97 24.08
N THR A 107 -11.03 31.40 22.90
CA THR A 107 -11.12 32.82 22.50
C THR A 107 -11.13 32.94 20.99
N ILE A 108 -12.32 32.82 20.40
CA ILE A 108 -12.94 33.85 19.54
C ILE A 108 -14.42 33.90 19.86
#